data_AF-A0A348N3D7-F1
#
_entry.id   AF-A0A348N3D7-F1
#
_cell.length_a   1.000
_cell.length_b   1.000
_cell.length_c   1.000
_cell.angle_alpha   90.00
_cell.angle_beta   90.00
_cell.angle_gamma   90.00
#
_symmetry.space_group_name_H-M   'P 1'
#
loop_
_entity.id
_entity.type
_entity.pdbx_description
1 polymer ?
#
loop_
_entity_poly.entity_id
_entity_poly.type
_entity_poly.pdbx_seq_one_letter_code
_entity_poly.pdbx_strand_id
1 'polypeptide(L)' 'MIICLCNNVNTATITHAIEEGAYTVKAVEEKTCAGSGCGKCQFKVNALIQDTLPSLPEAQQAMKS' A
#
# COMPACT_ATOMS: atom_id res chain seq x y z
N MET A 1 6.57 -9.84 -5.21
CA MET A 1 6.49 -9.52 -6.67
C MET A 1 6.72 -8.02 -6.87
N ILE A 2 7.23 -7.56 -8.02
CA ILE A 2 7.23 -6.11 -8.34
C ILE A 2 5.81 -5.64 -8.62
N ILE A 3 5.36 -4.61 -7.90
CA ILE A 3 4.04 -4.00 -8.03
C ILE A 3 4.13 -2.71 -8.84
N CYS A 4 5.11 -1.86 -8.56
CA CYS A 4 5.39 -0.63 -9.30
C CYS A 4 6.69 -0.76 -10.09
N LEU A 5 6.61 -0.75 -11.42
CA LEU A 5 7.80 -0.79 -12.28
C LEU A 5 8.56 0.55 -12.30
N CYS A 6 7.85 1.68 -12.26
CA CYS A 6 8.48 3.01 -12.33
C CYS A 6 9.48 3.26 -11.19
N ASN A 7 9.10 2.84 -9.98
CA ASN A 7 9.86 3.09 -8.75
C ASN A 7 10.44 1.81 -8.15
N ASN A 8 10.43 0.69 -8.89
CA ASN A 8 10.93 -0.61 -8.47
C ASN A 8 10.40 -1.07 -7.09
N VAL A 9 9.10 -0.85 -6.82
CA VAL A 9 8.47 -1.17 -5.53
C VAL A 9 7.86 -2.55 -5.60
N ASN A 10 8.17 -3.38 -4.60
CA ASN A 10 7.67 -4.75 -4.49
C ASN A 10 6.53 -4.89 -3.46
N THR A 11 5.90 -6.06 -3.43
CA THR A 11 4.81 -6.40 -2.50
C THR A 11 5.19 -6.18 -1.05
N ALA A 12 6.38 -6.63 -0.63
CA ALA A 12 6.81 -6.54 0.77
C ALA A 12 6.96 -5.09 1.23
N THR A 13 7.50 -4.21 0.38
CA THR A 13 7.58 -2.77 0.67
C THR A 13 6.20 -2.15 0.89
N ILE A 14 5.21 -2.51 0.07
CA ILE A 14 3.83 -2.01 0.22
C ILE A 14 3.17 -2.58 1.48
N THR A 15 3.30 -3.89 1.74
CA THR A 15 2.77 -4.52 2.96
C THR A 15 3.37 -3.89 4.21
N HIS A 16 4.68 -3.65 4.23
CA HIS A 16 5.33 -2.98 5.36
C HIS A 16 4.80 -1.56 5.56
N ALA A 17 4.62 -0.78 4.48
CA ALA A 17 4.03 0.55 4.58
C ALA A 17 2.61 0.52 5.18
N ILE A 18 1.81 -0.50 4.83
CA ILE A 18 0.48 -0.74 5.38
C ILE A 18 0.56 -1.07 6.88
N GLU A 19 1.45 -1.98 7.27
CA GLU A 19 1.70 -2.32 8.70
C GLU A 19 2.11 -1.09 9.53
N GLU A 20 2.79 -0.12 8.91
CA GLU A 20 3.17 1.13 9.54
C GLU A 20 2.13 2.27 9.44
N GLY A 21 0.91 2.03 8.94
CA GLY A 21 -0.13 3.07 8.91
C GLY A 21 -0.65 3.51 7.55
N ALA A 22 -0.08 3.03 6.43
CA ALA A 22 -0.46 3.52 5.09
C ALA A 22 -1.71 2.81 4.55
N TYR A 23 -2.89 3.20 5.04
CA TYR A 23 -4.17 2.55 4.70
C TYR A 23 -4.88 3.11 3.47
N THR A 24 -4.24 4.02 2.74
CA THR A 24 -4.77 4.58 1.49
C THR A 24 -3.71 4.51 0.40
N VAL A 25 -4.13 4.48 -0.86
CA VAL A 25 -3.19 4.51 -2.00
C VAL A 25 -2.29 5.73 -1.91
N LYS A 26 -2.83 6.88 -1.51
CA LYS A 26 -2.07 8.12 -1.30
C LYS A 26 -1.02 7.98 -0.20
N ALA A 27 -1.38 7.40 0.95
CA ALA A 27 -0.42 7.18 2.03
C ALA A 27 0.69 6.19 1.64
N VAL A 28 0.35 5.14 0.88
CA VAL A 28 1.35 4.20 0.34
C VAL A 28 2.25 4.90 -0.67
N GLU A 29 1.69 5.73 -1.54
CA GLU A 29 2.44 6.52 -2.51
C GLU A 29 3.42 7.47 -1.81
N GLU A 30 2.96 8.19 -0.78
CA GLU A 30 3.80 9.09 0.03
C GLU A 30 4.96 8.35 0.72
N LYS A 31 4.74 7.12 1.21
CA LYS A 31 5.79 6.32 1.88
C LYS A 31 6.73 5.59 0.94
N THR A 32 6.26 5.14 -0.22
CA THR A 32 6.97 4.16 -1.06
C THR A 32 7.24 4.64 -2.47
N CYS A 33 6.70 5.79 -2.88
CA CYS A 33 6.59 6.26 -4.25
C CYS A 33 5.76 5.36 -5.18
N ALA A 34 5.13 4.28 -4.69
CA ALA A 34 4.28 3.44 -5.55
C ALA A 34 2.99 4.18 -5.95
N GLY A 35 2.92 4.62 -7.20
CA GLY A 35 1.76 5.36 -7.73
C GLY A 35 2.15 6.69 -8.37
N SER A 36 3.26 7.31 -7.93
CA SER A 36 3.68 8.66 -8.33
C SER A 36 4.22 8.79 -9.76
N GLY A 37 4.49 7.66 -10.43
CA GLY A 37 4.94 7.62 -11.82
C GLY A 37 3.77 7.57 -12.81
N CYS A 38 3.59 6.43 -13.47
CA CYS A 38 2.53 6.24 -14.47
C CYS A 38 1.14 5.87 -13.91
N GLY A 39 0.98 5.73 -12.59
CA GLY A 39 -0.29 5.36 -11.94
C GLY A 39 -0.79 3.92 -12.15
N LYS A 40 -0.26 3.16 -13.12
CA LYS A 40 -0.77 1.80 -13.46
C LYS A 40 -0.78 0.79 -12.31
N CYS A 41 0.07 0.98 -11.29
CA CYS A 41 0.11 0.11 -10.11
C CYS A 41 -0.93 0.45 -9.05
N GLN A 42 -1.60 1.61 -9.10
CA GLN A 42 -2.50 2.08 -8.03
C GLN A 42 -3.64 1.10 -7.72
N PHE A 43 -4.21 0.44 -8.74
CA PHE A 43 -5.23 -0.61 -8.51
C PHE A 43 -4.67 -1.81 -7.73
N LYS A 44 -3.45 -2.25 -8.05
CA LYS A 44 -2.78 -3.36 -7.33
C LYS A 44 -2.39 -2.94 -5.91
N VAL A 45 -1.97 -1.69 -5.71
CA VAL A 45 -1.71 -1.13 -4.38
C VAL A 45 -2.99 -1.16 -3.55
N ASN A 46 -4.11 -0.69 -4.11
CA ASN A 46 -5.40 -0.72 -3.41
C ASN A 46 -5.83 -2.15 -3.06
N ALA A 47 -5.65 -3.12 -3.97
CA ALA A 47 -5.93 -4.52 -3.68
C ALA A 47 -5.11 -5.03 -2.47
N LEU A 48 -3.80 -4.76 -2.45
CA LEU A 48 -2.94 -5.13 -1.32
C LEU A 48 -3.39 -4.48 0.00
N ILE A 49 -3.85 -3.23 -0.03
CA ILE A 49 -4.41 -2.56 1.16
C ILE A 49 -5.64 -3.32 1.66
N GLN A 50 -6.59 -3.63 0.78
CA GLN A 50 -7.82 -4.34 1.17
C GLN A 50 -7.55 -5.77 1.64
N ASP A 51 -6.54 -6.44 1.10
CA ASP A 51 -6.15 -7.80 1.49
C ASP A 51 -5.38 -7.82 2.82
N THR A 52 -4.58 -6.79 3.09
CA THR A 52 -3.72 -6.72 4.29
C THR A 52 -4.49 -6.21 5.51
N LEU A 53 -5.34 -5.20 5.35
CA LEU A 53 -6.08 -4.57 6.46
C LEU A 53 -6.83 -5.55 7.39
N PRO A 54 -7.58 -6.55 6.87
CA PRO A 54 -8.29 -7.52 7.71
C PRO A 54 -7.39 -8.43 8.54
N SER A 55 -6.11 -8.52 8.19
CA SER A 55 -5.12 -9.35 8.90
C SER A 55 -4.38 -8.60 10.02
N LEU A 56 -4.60 -7.29 10.15
CA LEU A 56 -3.98 -6.46 11.18
C LEU A 56 -4.79 -6.49 12.49
N PRO A 57 -4.16 -6.25 13.65
CA PRO A 57 -4.85 -6.15 14.93
C PRO A 57 -5.99 -5.10 14.90
N GLU A 58 -7.10 -5.35 15.62
CA GLU A 58 -8.30 -4.50 15.61
C GLU A 58 -8.03 -3.01 15.90
N ALA A 59 -7.03 -2.70 16.74
CA ALA A 59 -6.60 -1.33 17.04
C ALA A 59 -6.17 -0.54 15.78
N GLN A 60 -5.76 -1.27 14.75
CA GLN A 60 -5.20 -0.76 13.51
C GLN A 60 -6.27 -0.61 12.42
N GLN A 61 -7.40 -1.31 12.56
CA GLN A 61 -8.51 -1.33 11.61
C GLN A 61 -9.48 -0.15 11.79
N ALA A 62 -9.55 0.43 12.99
CA ALA A 62 -10.44 1.56 13.32
C ALA A 62 -10.06 2.89 12.65
N MET A 63 -8.85 3.00 12.08
CA MET A 63 -8.34 4.24 11.45
C MET A 63 -8.47 4.26 9.92
N LYS A 64 -9.29 3.37 9.35
CA LYS A 64 -9.70 3.36 7.94
C LYS A 64 -10.65 4.54 7.67
N SER A 65 -10.13 5.77 7.74
CA SER A 65 -10.87 7.02 7.47
C SER A 65 -11.10 7.22 5.98
#